data_AF-A0A958N1I8-F1
#
_entry.id   AF-A0A958N1I8-F1
#
_cell.length_a   1.000
_cell.length_b   1.000
_cell.length_c   1.000
_cell.angle_alpha   90.00
_cell.angle_beta   90.00
_cell.angle_gamma   90.00
#
_symmetry.space_group_name_H-M   'P 1'
#
loop_
_entity.id
_entity.type
_entity.pdbx_description
1 polymer ?
#
loop_
_entity_poly.entity_id
_entity_poly.type
_entity_poly.pdbx_seq_one_letter_code
_entity_poly.pdbx_strand_id
1 'polypeptide(L)'
;MWIVFLLFLIFPNSIYDEQIGTQLIMWDVGQGQWVTINTYPYCLHFDAGGEYAPLKKIYKLCRQRKNIIFLSHGDWDHINKLSFFKKRNLDYCLFNYPLENLNLYKKNFLNSFIFCKETVIKNLKIFTPS
;
A
#
# COMPACT_ATOMS: atom_id res chain seq x y z
N MET A 1 11.76 -34.19 -25.81
CA MET A 1 12.35 -33.84 -24.50
C MET A 1 13.16 -32.54 -24.49
N TRP A 2 13.47 -31.92 -25.64
CA TRP A 2 14.19 -30.63 -25.72
C TRP A 2 13.29 -29.39 -25.64
N ILE A 3 12.02 -29.51 -26.05
CA ILE A 3 11.04 -28.40 -26.02
C ILE A 3 10.77 -27.91 -24.58
N VAL A 4 10.76 -28.81 -23.60
CA VAL A 4 10.57 -28.47 -22.18
C VAL A 4 11.77 -27.63 -21.66
N PHE A 5 12.98 -27.95 -22.11
CA PHE A 5 14.19 -27.22 -21.72
C PHE A 5 14.24 -25.80 -22.32
N LEU A 6 13.75 -25.65 -23.56
CA LEU A 6 13.60 -24.35 -24.22
C LEU A 6 12.55 -23.47 -23.53
N LEU A 7 11.47 -24.05 -22.99
CA LEU A 7 10.48 -23.29 -22.22
C LEU A 7 11.11 -22.69 -20.94
N PHE A 8 11.97 -23.43 -20.23
CA PHE A 8 12.68 -22.91 -19.05
C PHE A 8 13.67 -21.77 -19.35
N LEU A 9 14.15 -21.63 -20.60
CA LEU A 9 15.05 -20.54 -21.00
C LEU A 9 14.30 -19.25 -21.37
N ILE A 10 13.01 -19.35 -21.75
CA ILE A 10 12.19 -18.21 -22.16
C ILE A 10 11.40 -17.61 -20.98
N PHE A 11 11.21 -18.38 -19.91
CA PHE A 11 10.76 -17.86 -18.63
C PHE A 11 11.99 -17.52 -17.80
N PRO A 12 12.52 -16.28 -17.84
CA PRO A 12 13.42 -15.86 -16.78
C PRO A 12 12.67 -16.14 -15.49
N ASN A 13 13.23 -17.02 -14.65
CA ASN A 13 12.85 -17.01 -13.25
C ASN A 13 13.09 -15.56 -12.86
N SER A 14 12.00 -14.81 -12.74
CA SER A 14 11.99 -13.56 -12.01
C SER A 14 12.38 -13.98 -10.62
N ILE A 15 13.69 -14.06 -10.37
CA ILE A 15 14.27 -13.98 -9.05
C ILE A 15 13.82 -12.58 -8.65
N TYR A 16 12.61 -12.52 -8.09
CA TYR A 16 12.16 -11.35 -7.40
C TYR A 16 13.29 -11.07 -6.44
N ASP A 17 13.73 -9.83 -6.48
CA ASP A 17 14.77 -9.29 -5.62
C ASP A 17 14.26 -9.36 -4.16
N GLU A 18 14.24 -10.57 -3.60
CA GLU A 18 14.02 -10.89 -2.19
C GLU A 18 15.17 -10.32 -1.33
N GLN A 19 16.20 -9.73 -1.96
CA GLN A 19 17.40 -9.25 -1.31
C GLN A 19 17.46 -7.75 -1.06
N ILE A 20 16.50 -6.95 -1.56
CA ILE A 20 16.28 -5.62 -1.00
C ILE A 20 15.51 -5.81 0.31
N GLY A 21 16.25 -5.84 1.42
CA GLY A 21 15.69 -5.91 2.77
C GLY A 21 14.62 -4.84 3.05
N THR A 22 13.96 -4.94 4.20
CA THR A 22 12.89 -4.01 4.58
C THR A 22 13.34 -2.54 4.49
N GLN A 23 12.65 -1.74 3.67
CA GLN A 23 12.91 -0.31 3.53
C GLN A 23 11.77 0.50 4.15
N LEU A 24 12.12 1.51 4.94
CA LEU A 24 11.20 2.56 5.36
C LEU A 24 11.37 3.76 4.44
N ILE A 25 10.29 4.20 3.80
CA ILE A 25 10.30 5.30 2.84
C ILE A 25 9.32 6.36 3.33
N MET A 26 9.83 7.58 3.57
CA MET A 26 9.02 8.76 3.84
C MET A 26 8.86 9.54 2.53
N TRP A 27 7.63 9.68 2.04
CA TRP A 27 7.38 10.41 0.80
C TRP A 27 7.16 11.89 1.08
N ASP A 28 7.79 12.73 0.28
CA ASP A 28 7.46 14.15 0.24
C ASP A 28 6.11 14.33 -0.47
N VAL A 29 5.12 14.82 0.27
CA VAL A 29 3.73 14.99 -0.17
C VAL A 29 3.17 16.40 0.05
N GLY A 30 4.01 17.34 0.49
CA GLY A 30 3.57 18.66 0.94
C GLY A 30 2.96 18.58 2.34
N GLN A 31 1.73 19.10 2.51
CA GLN A 31 0.95 18.91 3.74
C GLN A 31 0.46 17.47 3.88
N GLY A 32 0.35 16.96 5.10
CA GLY A 32 -0.07 15.60 5.42
C GLY A 32 1.10 14.62 5.58
N GLN A 33 0.82 13.32 5.46
CA GLN A 33 1.83 12.26 5.60
C GLN A 33 1.56 11.10 4.64
N TRP A 34 2.65 10.48 4.13
CA TRP A 34 2.60 9.18 3.50
C TRP A 34 3.93 8.46 3.74
N VAL A 35 3.87 7.35 4.48
CA VAL A 35 5.03 6.48 4.75
C VAL A 35 4.77 5.10 4.16
N THR A 36 5.79 4.49 3.55
CA THR A 36 5.72 3.11 3.07
C THR A 36 6.81 2.27 3.72
N ILE A 37 6.45 1.14 4.34
CA ILE A 37 7.37 0.04 4.60
C ILE A 37 7.29 -0.93 3.43
N ASN A 38 8.36 -1.00 2.65
CA ASN A 38 8.50 -1.89 1.51
C ASN A 38 9.23 -3.17 1.97
N THR A 39 8.52 -4.27 2.08
CA THR A 39 9.05 -5.57 2.55
C THR A 39 8.38 -6.70 1.79
N TYR A 40 9.07 -7.72 1.30
CA TYR A 40 8.38 -8.75 0.51
C TYR A 40 7.47 -9.61 1.41
N PRO A 41 6.22 -9.94 1.02
CA PRO A 41 5.50 -9.63 -0.23
C PRO A 41 4.58 -8.38 -0.18
N TYR A 42 4.81 -7.47 0.76
CA TYR A 42 3.92 -6.36 1.09
C TYR A 42 4.47 -4.96 0.74
N CYS A 43 3.54 -4.02 0.58
CA CYS A 43 3.80 -2.60 0.84
C CYS A 43 2.84 -2.15 1.94
N LEU A 44 3.38 -1.73 3.08
CA LEU A 44 2.60 -1.22 4.19
C LEU A 44 2.61 0.29 4.11
N HIS A 45 1.47 0.89 3.82
CA HIS A 45 1.30 2.34 3.69
C HIS A 45 0.66 2.90 4.95
N PHE A 46 1.29 3.89 5.56
CA PHE A 46 0.71 4.67 6.64
C PHE A 46 0.30 6.02 6.04
N ASP A 47 -1.01 6.24 6.03
CA ASP A 47 -1.71 7.23 5.25
C ASP A 47 -1.45 7.10 3.74
N ALA A 48 -2.22 7.86 2.96
CA ALA A 48 -2.10 7.95 1.51
C ALA A 48 -2.68 9.27 1.05
N GLY A 49 -2.07 10.35 1.51
CA GLY A 49 -2.57 11.69 1.32
C GLY A 49 -1.53 12.68 0.81
N GLY A 50 -1.90 13.94 0.92
CA GLY A 50 -1.09 15.12 0.70
C GLY A 50 -1.49 15.95 -0.52
N GLU A 51 -0.80 17.07 -0.69
CA GLU A 51 -1.02 17.99 -1.80
C GLU A 51 -0.56 17.32 -3.11
N TYR A 52 0.66 16.80 -3.09
CA TYR A 52 1.27 16.02 -4.16
C TYR A 52 1.69 14.64 -3.65
N ALA A 53 1.94 13.70 -4.56
CA ALA A 53 2.50 12.41 -4.19
C ALA A 53 3.30 11.83 -5.37
N PRO A 54 4.45 11.16 -5.11
CA PRO A 54 5.26 10.54 -6.14
C PRO A 54 4.65 9.21 -6.63
N LEU A 55 3.39 9.25 -7.07
CA LEU A 55 2.56 8.09 -7.43
C LEU A 55 3.23 7.15 -8.45
N LYS A 56 4.02 7.70 -9.38
CA LYS A 56 4.79 6.89 -10.35
C LYS A 56 5.86 6.03 -9.66
N LYS A 57 6.56 6.58 -8.65
CA LYS A 57 7.58 5.84 -7.88
C LYS A 57 6.91 4.79 -7.00
N ILE A 58 5.84 5.16 -6.29
CA ILE A 58 5.04 4.25 -5.47
C ILE A 58 4.51 3.09 -6.31
N TYR A 59 3.95 3.38 -7.49
CA TYR A 59 3.47 2.35 -8.42
C TYR A 59 4.58 1.38 -8.81
N LYS A 60 5.73 1.89 -9.26
CA LYS A 60 6.86 1.05 -9.70
C LYS A 60 7.33 0.11 -8.58
N LEU A 61 7.35 0.61 -7.35
CA LEU A 61 7.80 -0.14 -6.18
C LEU A 61 6.80 -1.21 -5.73
N CYS A 62 5.51 -0.89 -5.70
CA CYS A 62 4.49 -1.68 -5.02
C CYS A 62 3.50 -2.40 -5.93
N ARG A 63 3.57 -2.23 -7.27
CA ARG A 63 2.59 -2.80 -8.21
C ARG A 63 2.46 -4.33 -8.18
N GLN A 64 3.51 -5.03 -7.79
CA GLN A 64 3.57 -6.51 -7.73
C GLN A 64 3.46 -7.03 -6.29
N ARG A 65 3.16 -6.15 -5.32
CA ARG A 65 3.07 -6.47 -3.90
C ARG A 65 1.64 -6.29 -3.42
N LYS A 66 1.32 -6.90 -2.28
CA LYS A 66 0.07 -6.65 -1.59
C LYS A 66 0.15 -5.34 -0.79
N ASN A 67 -0.70 -4.37 -1.12
CA ASN A 67 -0.70 -3.03 -0.54
C ASN A 67 -1.65 -2.98 0.66
N ILE A 68 -1.11 -2.85 1.85
CA ILE A 68 -1.90 -2.73 3.08
C ILE A 68 -1.85 -1.29 3.53
N ILE A 69 -3.00 -0.66 3.74
CA ILE A 69 -3.07 0.76 4.04
C ILE A 69 -3.64 0.95 5.45
N PHE A 70 -2.88 1.66 6.27
CA PHE A 70 -3.21 2.06 7.63
C PHE A 70 -3.53 3.55 7.61
N LEU A 71 -4.64 3.95 8.22
CA LEU A 71 -5.03 5.36 8.29
C LEU A 71 -4.82 5.85 9.71
N SER A 72 -4.08 6.93 9.89
CA SER A 72 -3.87 7.55 11.21
C SER A 72 -5.13 8.28 11.66
N HIS A 73 -5.70 9.07 10.75
CA HIS A 73 -6.96 9.79 10.87
C HIS A 73 -7.52 10.07 9.46
N GLY A 74 -8.70 10.65 9.39
CA GLY A 74 -9.50 10.84 8.18
C GLY A 74 -9.47 12.26 7.66
N ASP A 75 -8.47 13.07 8.00
CA ASP A 75 -8.27 14.34 7.32
C ASP A 75 -7.90 14.15 5.85
N TRP A 76 -8.36 15.09 5.04
CA TRP A 76 -8.40 14.87 3.60
C TRP A 76 -6.99 14.75 3.02
N ASP A 77 -6.06 15.54 3.52
CA ASP A 77 -4.62 15.46 3.26
C ASP A 77 -3.95 14.18 3.80
N HIS A 78 -4.66 13.27 4.47
CA HIS A 78 -4.17 11.94 4.83
C HIS A 78 -4.80 10.82 3.98
N ILE A 79 -5.96 11.06 3.35
CA ILE A 79 -6.73 10.02 2.63
C ILE A 79 -6.97 10.31 1.14
N ASN A 80 -6.71 11.53 0.66
CA ASN A 80 -7.15 11.98 -0.67
C ASN A 80 -6.52 11.21 -1.84
N LYS A 81 -5.38 10.53 -1.66
CA LYS A 81 -4.74 9.72 -2.70
C LYS A 81 -5.13 8.24 -2.63
N LEU A 82 -5.96 7.79 -1.70
CA LEU A 82 -6.41 6.37 -1.67
C LEU A 82 -7.02 5.90 -3.00
N SER A 83 -7.70 6.79 -3.73
CA SER A 83 -8.27 6.47 -5.04
C SER A 83 -7.23 6.02 -6.07
N PHE A 84 -5.94 6.33 -5.88
CA PHE A 84 -4.82 5.86 -6.70
C PHE A 84 -4.78 4.33 -6.77
N PHE A 85 -4.91 3.63 -5.64
CA PHE A 85 -4.81 2.18 -5.59
C PHE A 85 -5.92 1.52 -6.41
N LYS A 86 -7.15 2.02 -6.27
CA LYS A 86 -8.31 1.61 -7.07
C LYS A 86 -8.13 1.91 -8.55
N LYS A 87 -7.78 3.15 -8.91
CA LYS A 87 -7.60 3.58 -10.31
C LYS A 87 -6.48 2.84 -11.04
N ARG A 88 -5.48 2.34 -10.32
CA ARG A 88 -4.36 1.58 -10.87
C ARG A 88 -4.52 0.07 -10.78
N ASN A 89 -5.68 -0.41 -10.29
CA ASN A 89 -5.98 -1.82 -10.09
C ASN A 89 -4.87 -2.57 -9.32
N LEU A 90 -4.37 -1.94 -8.25
CA LEU A 90 -3.39 -2.58 -7.37
C LEU A 90 -4.07 -3.63 -6.49
N ASP A 91 -3.35 -4.67 -6.06
CA ASP A 91 -3.81 -5.52 -4.97
C ASP A 91 -3.67 -4.72 -3.66
N TYR A 92 -4.79 -4.23 -3.13
CA TYR A 92 -4.79 -3.40 -1.93
C TYR A 92 -5.94 -3.72 -0.97
N CYS A 93 -5.75 -3.37 0.30
CA CYS A 93 -6.83 -3.33 1.28
C CYS A 93 -6.57 -2.27 2.37
N LEU A 94 -7.65 -1.75 2.96
CA LEU A 94 -7.61 -0.90 4.15
C LEU A 94 -7.56 -1.78 5.40
N PHE A 95 -6.59 -1.54 6.28
CA PHE A 95 -6.47 -2.28 7.53
C PHE A 95 -7.44 -1.76 8.60
N ASN A 96 -7.54 -0.43 8.74
CA ASN A 96 -8.36 0.21 9.76
C ASN A 96 -9.14 1.39 9.18
N TYR A 97 -10.25 1.72 9.86
CA TYR A 97 -10.88 3.03 9.75
C TYR A 97 -10.20 4.02 10.70
N PRO A 98 -10.21 5.33 10.36
CA PRO A 98 -9.98 6.38 11.35
C PRO A 98 -10.93 6.23 12.54
N LEU A 99 -10.44 6.49 13.76
CA LEU A 99 -11.21 6.29 14.99
C LEU A 99 -12.20 7.43 15.26
N GLU A 100 -11.94 8.61 14.70
CA GLU A 100 -12.74 9.79 14.92
C GLU A 100 -14.03 9.85 14.08
N ASN A 101 -14.93 10.76 14.47
CA ASN A 101 -16.20 10.94 13.79
C ASN A 101 -16.03 11.64 12.44
N LEU A 102 -16.05 10.84 11.37
CA LEU A 102 -15.99 11.34 10.00
C LEU A 102 -17.34 11.92 9.54
N ASN A 103 -17.28 12.98 8.73
CA ASN A 103 -18.44 13.49 8.00
C ASN A 103 -18.92 12.48 6.93
N LEU A 104 -20.15 12.66 6.43
CA LEU A 104 -20.77 11.72 5.49
C LEU A 104 -19.95 11.51 4.21
N TYR A 105 -19.33 12.58 3.70
CA TYR A 105 -18.49 12.51 2.50
C TYR A 105 -17.28 11.59 2.72
N LYS A 106 -16.53 11.81 3.79
CA LYS A 106 -15.35 11.00 4.16
C LYS A 106 -15.74 9.54 4.42
N LYS A 107 -16.86 9.30 5.12
CA LYS A 107 -17.41 7.95 5.34
C LYS A 107 -17.70 7.24 4.02
N ASN A 108 -18.44 7.87 3.12
CA ASN A 108 -18.79 7.29 1.82
C ASN A 108 -17.56 7.02 0.96
N PHE A 109 -16.57 7.91 1.01
CA PHE A 109 -15.30 7.71 0.33
C PHE A 109 -14.59 6.44 0.84
N LEU A 110 -14.40 6.31 2.15
CA LEU A 110 -13.72 5.16 2.76
C LEU A 110 -14.50 3.85 2.64
N ASN A 111 -15.84 3.89 2.70
CA ASN A 111 -16.71 2.73 2.47
C ASN A 111 -16.58 2.13 1.07
N SER A 112 -15.98 2.85 0.12
CA SER A 112 -15.77 2.37 -1.26
C SER A 112 -14.54 1.48 -1.44
N PHE A 113 -13.78 1.24 -0.37
CA PHE A 113 -12.54 0.45 -0.35
C PHE A 113 -12.73 -0.89 0.39
N ILE A 114 -11.92 -1.87 0.01
CA ILE A 114 -11.98 -3.23 0.56
C ILE A 114 -11.16 -3.31 1.85
N PHE A 115 -11.69 -3.94 2.90
CA PHE A 115 -11.00 -4.17 4.16
C PHE A 115 -10.10 -5.40 4.12
N CYS A 116 -8.96 -5.33 4.80
CA CYS A 116 -8.03 -6.44 4.92
C CYS A 116 -8.67 -7.57 5.73
N LYS A 117 -8.50 -8.82 5.28
CA LYS A 117 -8.82 -10.00 6.08
C LYS A 117 -7.77 -10.12 7.20
N GLU A 118 -8.23 -10.29 8.44
CA GLU A 118 -7.44 -10.25 9.69
C GLU A 118 -6.21 -11.16 9.73
N THR A 119 -6.14 -12.17 8.88
CA THR A 119 -5.07 -13.19 8.90
C THR A 119 -3.69 -12.69 8.47
N VAL A 120 -3.57 -11.54 7.79
CA VAL A 120 -2.28 -11.12 7.20
C VAL A 120 -1.34 -10.43 8.21
N ILE A 121 -1.86 -9.90 9.33
CA ILE A 121 -1.12 -8.92 10.16
C ILE A 121 -1.01 -9.37 11.63
N LYS A 122 -0.96 -10.68 11.92
CA LYS A 122 -0.87 -11.17 13.31
C LYS A 122 0.43 -10.78 14.04
N ASN A 123 1.46 -10.35 13.29
CA ASN A 123 2.79 -10.07 13.85
C ASN A 123 3.24 -8.59 13.75
N LEU A 124 2.41 -7.69 13.22
CA LEU A 124 2.79 -6.28 13.08
C LEU A 124 2.26 -5.48 14.28
N LYS A 125 3.14 -5.18 15.22
CA LYS A 125 2.85 -4.24 16.31
C LYS A 125 3.02 -2.83 15.79
N ILE A 126 1.92 -2.19 15.42
CA ILE A 126 1.89 -0.77 15.08
C ILE A 126 1.57 -0.02 16.36
N PHE A 127 2.51 0.80 16.83
CA PHE A 127 2.26 1.72 17.92
C PHE A 127 1.59 2.98 17.37
N THR A 128 0.38 3.25 17.83
CA THR A 128 -0.30 4.52 17.62
C THR A 128 -0.32 5.25 18.96
N PRO A 129 0.31 6.43 19.10
CA PRO A 129 0.12 7.24 20.30
C PRO A 129 -1.36 7.60 20.39
N SER A 130 -2.01 7.13 21.46
CA SER A 130 -3.39 7.45 21.83
C SER A 130 -3.54 8.90 22.24
#